data_AF-J9GWQ4-F1
#
_entry.id   AF-J9GWQ4-F1
#
_cell.length_a   1.000
_cell.length_b   1.000
_cell.length_c   1.000
_cell.angle_alpha   90.00
_cell.angle_beta   90.00
_cell.angle_gamma   90.00
#
_symmetry.space_group_name_H-M   'P 1'
#
loop_
_entity.id
_entity.type
_entity.pdbx_description
1 polymer ?
#
loop_
_entity_poly.entity_id
_entity_poly.type
_entity_poly.pdbx_seq_one_letter_code
_entity_poly.pdbx_strand_id
1 'polypeptide(L)' 'MKKIIYFLVCLFSTSIFAYMAYESWNLLQESFTNLHNIMWTLGAIGWGVITFNIITNAYSWTKALCK' A
#
# COMPACT_ATOMS: atom_id res chain seq x y z
N MET A 1 19.13 6.79 12.96
CA MET A 1 18.86 6.90 11.50
C MET A 1 17.96 5.79 10.96
N LYS A 2 18.22 4.49 11.22
CA LYS A 2 17.41 3.37 10.69
C LYS A 2 15.91 3.42 11.04
N LYS A 3 15.56 3.83 12.27
CA LYS A 3 14.16 4.01 12.70
C LYS A 3 13.43 5.15 11.97
N ILE A 4 14.16 6.22 11.62
CA ILE A 4 13.61 7.33 10.82
C ILE A 4 13.33 6.86 9.40
N ILE A 5 14.26 6.08 8.81
CA ILE A 5 14.08 5.48 7.49
C ILE A 5 12.84 4.57 7.48
N TYR A 6 12.70 3.70 8.50
CA TYR A 6 11.51 2.87 8.64
C TYR A 6 10.22 3.70 8.74
N PHE A 7 10.21 4.74 9.57
CA PHE A 7 9.05 5.62 9.72
C PHE A 7 8.65 6.31 8.40
N LEU A 8 9.64 6.80 7.64
CA LEU A 8 9.41 7.39 6.31
C LEU A 8 8.85 6.37 5.32
N VAL A 9 9.35 5.13 5.33
CA VAL A 9 8.84 4.07 4.46
C VAL A 9 7.39 3.70 4.82
N CYS A 10 7.05 3.62 6.10
CA CYS A 10 5.67 3.40 6.54
C CYS A 10 4.74 4.53 6.10
N LEU A 11 5.14 5.79 6.31
CA LEU A 11 4.39 6.96 5.86
C LEU A 11 4.16 6.93 4.35
N PHE A 12 5.22 6.76 3.57
CA PHE A 12 5.16 6.74 2.12
C PHE A 12 4.28 5.60 1.60
N SER A 13 4.43 4.39 2.13
CA SER A 13 3.61 3.24 1.73
C SER A 13 2.14 3.45 2.06
N THR A 14 1.84 4.03 3.23
CA THR A 14 0.45 4.33 3.64
C THR A 14 -0.17 5.41 2.77
N SER A 15 0.58 6.47 2.42
CA SER A 15 0.09 7.51 1.50
C SER A 15 -0.21 6.97 0.11
N ILE A 16 0.64 6.10 -0.44
CA ILE A 16 0.39 5.43 -1.72
C ILE A 16 -0.88 4.58 -1.62
N PHE A 17 -1.01 3.77 -0.57
CA PHE A 17 -2.19 2.94 -0.38
C PHE A 17 -3.48 3.77 -0.30
N ALA A 18 -3.47 4.87 0.46
CA ALA A 18 -4.63 5.76 0.58
C ALA A 18 -5.02 6.37 -0.77
N TYR A 19 -4.05 6.81 -1.56
CA TYR A 19 -4.29 7.30 -2.92
C TYR A 19 -4.89 6.22 -3.83
N MET A 20 -4.27 5.03 -3.85
CA MET A 20 -4.76 3.91 -4.68
C MET A 20 -6.16 3.49 -4.27
N ALA A 21 -6.46 3.43 -2.97
CA ALA A 21 -7.79 3.09 -2.46
C ALA A 21 -8.85 4.13 -2.86
N TYR A 22 -8.52 5.42 -2.76
CA TYR A 22 -9.40 6.50 -3.21
C TYR A 22 -9.66 6.41 -4.72
N GLU A 23 -8.62 6.22 -5.53
CA GLU A 23 -8.75 6.13 -6.97
C GLU A 23 -9.53 4.87 -7.40
N SER A 24 -9.27 3.72 -6.77
CA SER A 24 -10.03 2.50 -6.97
C SER A 24 -11.51 2.69 -6.67
N TRP A 25 -11.85 3.42 -5.60
CA TRP A 25 -13.24 3.71 -5.27
C TRP A 25 -13.94 4.50 -6.39
N ASN A 26 -13.29 5.55 -6.91
CA ASN A 26 -13.82 6.35 -8.01
C ASN A 26 -13.98 5.52 -9.29
N LEU A 27 -12.96 4.74 -9.67
CA LEU A 27 -12.95 3.93 -10.89
C LEU A 27 -14.02 2.82 -10.88
N LEU A 28 -14.27 2.22 -9.72
CA LEU A 28 -15.33 1.21 -9.57
C LEU A 28 -16.73 1.84 -9.63
N GLN A 29 -16.87 3.08 -9.14
CA GLN A 29 -18.13 3.81 -9.21
C GLN A 29 -18.45 4.25 -10.64
N GLU A 30 -17.45 4.62 -11.43
CA GLU A 30 -17.63 5.00 -12.84
C GLU A 30 -17.95 3.81 -13.74
N SER A 31 -17.17 2.72 -13.64
CA SER A 31 -17.36 1.56 -14.53
C SER A 31 -16.75 0.28 -13.94
N PHE A 32 -17.55 -0.44 -13.16
CA PHE A 32 -17.17 -1.72 -12.56
C PHE A 32 -16.83 -2.82 -13.60
N THR A 33 -17.32 -2.73 -14.83
CA THR A 33 -17.12 -3.75 -15.87
C THR A 33 -15.83 -3.58 -16.67
N ASN A 34 -15.08 -2.49 -16.46
CA ASN A 34 -13.82 -2.28 -17.15
C ASN A 34 -12.71 -3.10 -16.49
N LEU A 35 -12.08 -4.01 -17.25
CA LEU A 35 -10.99 -4.86 -16.78
C LEU A 35 -9.84 -4.04 -16.18
N HIS A 36 -9.54 -2.87 -16.75
CA HIS A 36 -8.51 -1.97 -16.22
C HIS A 36 -8.82 -1.54 -14.78
N ASN A 37 -10.07 -1.15 -14.49
CA ASN A 37 -10.49 -0.66 -13.18
C ASN A 37 -10.47 -1.79 -12.13
N ILE A 38 -10.86 -3.00 -12.54
CA ILE A 38 -10.77 -4.20 -11.70
C ILE A 38 -9.30 -4.52 -11.38
N MET A 39 -8.42 -4.52 -12.39
CA MET A 39 -6.98 -4.76 -12.18
C MET A 39 -6.34 -3.69 -11.30
N TRP A 40 -6.71 -2.43 -11.47
CA TRP A 40 -6.26 -1.33 -10.61
C TRP A 40 -6.66 -1.55 -9.15
N THR A 41 -7.92 -1.94 -8.91
CA THR A 41 -8.44 -2.25 -7.58
C THR A 41 -7.73 -3.44 -6.93
N LEU A 42 -7.48 -4.52 -7.68
CA LEU A 42 -6.69 -5.64 -7.18
C LEU A 42 -5.25 -5.21 -6.85
N GLY A 43 -4.67 -4.33 -7.64
CA GLY A 43 -3.38 -3.69 -7.35
C GLY A 43 -3.39 -2.91 -6.04
N ALA A 44 -4.44 -2.11 -5.79
CA ALA A 44 -4.62 -1.39 -4.53
C ALA A 44 -4.72 -2.34 -3.33
N ILE A 45 -5.47 -3.44 -3.44
CA ILE A 45 -5.56 -4.48 -2.40
C ILE A 45 -4.18 -5.11 -2.15
N GLY A 46 -3.46 -5.49 -3.21
CA GLY A 46 -2.11 -6.04 -3.11
C GLY A 46 -1.15 -5.08 -2.40
N TRP A 47 -1.23 -3.79 -2.73
CA TRP A 47 -0.43 -2.75 -2.07
C TRP A 47 -0.81 -2.55 -0.59
N GLY A 48 -2.09 -2.72 -0.26
CA GLY A 48 -2.57 -2.74 1.12
C GLY A 48 -1.92 -3.86 1.95
N VAL A 49 -1.81 -5.06 1.39
CA VAL A 49 -1.12 -6.20 2.03
C VAL A 49 0.37 -5.90 2.23
N ILE A 50 1.04 -5.33 1.23
CA ILE A 50 2.44 -4.92 1.34
C ILE A 50 2.61 -3.89 2.46
N THR A 51 1.76 -2.87 2.49
CA THR A 51 1.79 -1.81 3.51
C THR A 51 1.58 -2.38 4.91
N PHE A 52 0.62 -3.28 5.08
CA PHE A 52 0.39 -3.98 6.35
C PHE A 52 1.62 -4.80 6.80
N ASN A 53 2.23 -5.54 5.87
CA ASN A 53 3.43 -6.33 6.16
C ASN A 53 4.66 -5.47 6.50
N ILE A 54 4.75 -4.26 5.93
CA ILE A 54 5.77 -3.28 6.32
C ILE A 54 5.54 -2.84 7.77
N ILE A 55 4.32 -2.38 8.10
CA ILE A 55 3.97 -1.83 9.41
C ILE A 55 4.10 -2.87 10.53
N THR A 56 3.70 -4.11 10.25
CA THR A 56 3.79 -5.23 11.20
C THR A 56 5.20 -5.84 11.29
N ASN A 57 6.18 -5.27 10.58
CA ASN A 57 7.54 -5.78 10.48
C ASN A 57 7.61 -7.25 10.02
N ALA A 58 6.73 -7.69 9.14
CA ALA A 58 6.74 -9.06 8.63
C ALA A 58 7.98 -9.34 7.76
N TYR A 59 8.48 -8.33 7.03
CA TYR A 59 9.66 -8.47 6.20
C TYR A 59 10.97 -8.49 7.00
N SER A 60 11.92 -9.30 6.56
CA SER A 60 13.26 -9.41 7.18
C SER A 60 13.99 -8.06 7.20
N TRP A 61 13.87 -7.27 6.13
CA TRP A 61 14.47 -5.93 6.04
C TRP A 61 13.81 -4.93 7.01
N THR A 62 12.48 -4.97 7.20
CA THR A 62 11.80 -4.13 8.20
C THR A 62 12.26 -4.43 9.61
N LYS A 63 12.44 -5.72 9.96
CA LYS A 63 12.98 -6.13 11.26
C LYS A 63 14.41 -5.61 11.48
N ALA A 64 15.23 -5.59 10.42
CA ALA A 64 16.60 -5.09 10.48
C ALA A 64 16.71 -3.56 10.66
N LEU A 65 15.68 -2.81 10.26
CA LEU A 65 15.60 -1.35 10.45
C LEU A 65 15.08 -0.95 11.84
N CYS A 66 14.30 -1.83 12.47
CA CYS A 66 13.72 -1.61 13.80
C CYS A 66 14.60 -2.11 14.97
N LYS A 67 15.61 -2.94 14.70
CA LYS A 67 16.70 -3.27 15.64
C LYS A 67 17.68 -2.10 15.78
#